data_AF-A0A0P4VZR3-F1
#
_entry.id   AF-A0A0P4VZR3-F1
#
_cell.length_a   1.000
_cell.length_b   1.000
_cell.length_c   1.000
_cell.angle_alpha   90.00
_cell.angle_beta   90.00
_cell.angle_gamma   90.00
#
_symmetry.space_group_name_H-M   'P 1'
#
loop_
_entity.id
_entity.type
_entity.pdbx_description
1 polymer ?
#
loop_
_entity_poly.entity_id
_entity_poly.type
_entity_poly.pdbx_seq_one_letter_code
_entity_poly.pdbx_strand_id
1 'polypeptide(L)'
;MLDLKLALYLPLCSLLGPGTLVTCADDIETYCLDRASLDMESLGGADVVALGHPSTLEVGTGHGVYVLQGGGAEVALSGTSSVQECLEVLQKPSISAMRASGAVFCRGGSEQHQDQQEEQEGQEEVWSDSVFWLSSGVCRRLLKWYRDNQPLPAELDAYAHLLPCLGTRMVAASAEDFSDFRSQMLPLVRGASFKVITLPQSKFYHLGTMQEYVGNFNTAQDFISELGIDRNTSNIRGSASVECLVKEGHGEGKEAGEDTVKHTRMQGTIIESYFSSPDVRIEVQNTGTRYVIEHCRIGVTLRLSGDTILSNCTIVPYPAMPHTPGTAVHLPAGTLFHTVPVTYQAQSLYITVAFDLDARMKAESSDLRDVRAFGRTLKDVIHTLGLEEVKDMGKISKISLWNVNIFPAAKTASESFWLTHAAVCKVMGVSGGPDGVDGALKGREEGGDGHGNGVGCDDERKWFSMKDVVEMKDLNTLLEDRTRLVMSIRDGEGVTGS
;
A
#
# COMPACT_ATOMS: atom_id res chain seq x y z
N MET A 1 8.61 0.52 5.63
CA MET A 1 8.84 -0.34 4.44
C MET A 1 10.31 -0.46 4.09
N LEU A 2 11.01 0.62 3.68
CA LEU A 2 12.43 0.51 3.29
C LEU A 2 13.31 -0.13 4.37
N ASP A 3 13.23 0.35 5.62
CA ASP A 3 14.04 -0.21 6.72
C ASP A 3 13.73 -1.70 6.97
N LEU A 4 12.46 -2.09 6.84
CA LEU A 4 12.04 -3.48 6.96
C LEU A 4 12.60 -4.34 5.83
N LYS A 5 12.49 -3.88 4.58
CA LYS A 5 13.08 -4.53 3.40
C LYS A 5 14.59 -4.70 3.54
N LEU A 6 15.28 -3.66 4.01
CA LEU A 6 16.71 -3.72 4.30
C LEU A 6 17.02 -4.76 5.37
N ALA A 7 16.28 -4.77 6.49
CA ALA A 7 16.48 -5.75 7.55
C ALA A 7 16.23 -7.19 7.07
N LEU A 8 15.19 -7.42 6.27
CA LEU A 8 14.84 -8.74 5.74
C LEU A 8 15.90 -9.26 4.76
N TYR A 9 16.38 -8.42 3.84
CA TYR A 9 17.33 -8.86 2.80
C TYR A 9 18.81 -8.72 3.16
N LEU A 10 19.16 -8.06 4.27
CA LEU A 10 20.57 -7.93 4.68
C LEU A 10 21.30 -9.29 4.77
N PRO A 11 20.69 -10.37 5.31
CA PRO A 11 21.30 -11.70 5.28
C PRO A 11 21.62 -12.18 3.86
N LEU A 12 20.70 -12.00 2.90
CA LEU A 12 20.91 -12.35 1.48
C LEU A 12 22.04 -11.51 0.88
N CYS A 13 22.01 -10.19 1.06
CA CYS A 13 23.02 -9.27 0.55
C CYS A 13 24.43 -9.62 1.03
N SER A 14 24.57 -10.18 2.24
CA SER A 14 25.87 -10.62 2.78
C SER A 14 26.50 -11.81 2.04
N LEU A 15 25.72 -12.51 1.20
CA LEU A 15 26.17 -13.64 0.38
C LEU A 15 26.61 -13.22 -1.02
N LEU A 16 26.29 -11.99 -1.44
CA LEU A 16 26.39 -11.54 -2.81
C LEU A 16 27.52 -10.51 -2.99
N GLY A 17 28.08 -10.47 -4.20
CA GLY A 17 29.09 -9.47 -4.54
C GLY A 17 28.50 -8.06 -4.71
N PRO A 18 29.34 -7.06 -5.05
CA PRO A 18 28.88 -5.72 -5.39
C PRO A 18 27.87 -5.75 -6.54
N GLY A 19 26.72 -5.09 -6.36
CA GLY A 19 25.63 -5.11 -7.32
C GLY A 19 24.40 -4.32 -6.87
N THR A 20 23.26 -4.62 -7.46
CA THR A 20 21.98 -3.95 -7.19
C THR A 20 20.92 -5.01 -6.88
N LEU A 21 20.27 -4.90 -5.72
CA LEU A 21 19.09 -5.68 -5.39
C LEU A 21 17.83 -4.94 -5.87
N VAL A 22 16.99 -5.63 -6.63
CA VAL A 22 15.71 -5.15 -7.15
C VAL A 22 14.61 -5.85 -6.37
N THR A 23 13.77 -5.07 -5.68
CA THR A 23 12.64 -5.54 -4.87
C THR A 23 11.43 -4.63 -5.09
N CYS A 24 10.24 -5.19 -4.95
CA CYS A 24 8.99 -4.46 -4.96
C CYS A 24 8.76 -3.70 -3.64
N ALA A 25 7.94 -2.65 -3.70
CA ALA A 25 7.66 -1.79 -2.55
C ALA A 25 6.34 -2.14 -1.83
N ASP A 26 5.54 -2.98 -2.48
CA ASP A 26 4.17 -3.33 -2.17
C ASP A 26 4.00 -4.77 -1.70
N ASP A 27 5.08 -5.42 -1.29
CA ASP A 27 5.06 -6.74 -0.66
C ASP A 27 6.03 -6.82 0.53
N ILE A 28 5.84 -7.84 1.35
CA ILE A 28 6.78 -8.26 2.39
C ILE A 28 6.96 -9.77 2.28
N GLU A 29 8.22 -10.20 2.19
CA GLU A 29 8.58 -11.60 2.11
C GLU A 29 9.31 -12.02 3.38
N THR A 30 8.69 -12.93 4.12
CA THR A 30 9.36 -13.64 5.22
C THR A 30 9.94 -14.93 4.65
N TYR A 31 11.17 -15.24 5.02
CA TYR A 31 11.82 -16.45 4.53
C TYR A 31 12.89 -16.97 5.49
N CYS A 32 13.07 -18.28 5.47
CA CYS A 32 14.20 -18.94 6.08
C CYS A 32 15.31 -19.11 5.05
N LEU A 33 16.48 -18.52 5.32
CA LEU A 33 17.68 -18.69 4.52
C LEU A 33 18.73 -19.45 5.34
N ASP A 34 18.89 -20.74 5.05
CA ASP A 34 19.96 -21.54 5.67
C ASP A 34 21.25 -21.40 4.86
N ARG A 35 22.18 -20.57 5.33
CA ARG A 35 23.47 -20.38 4.65
C ARG A 35 24.28 -21.67 4.54
N ALA A 36 24.14 -22.60 5.48
CA ALA A 36 24.94 -23.82 5.50
C ALA A 36 24.52 -24.81 4.39
N SER A 37 23.30 -24.69 3.88
CA SER A 37 22.78 -25.54 2.80
C SER A 37 23.04 -24.99 1.39
N LEU A 38 23.57 -23.77 1.26
CA LEU A 38 23.77 -23.12 -0.03
C LEU A 38 25.12 -23.48 -0.68
N ASP A 39 25.09 -23.74 -1.98
CA ASP A 39 26.28 -23.82 -2.81
C ASP A 39 26.88 -22.43 -3.02
N MET A 40 27.82 -22.08 -2.14
CA MET A 40 28.50 -20.78 -2.16
C MET A 40 29.44 -20.61 -3.36
N GLU A 41 29.94 -21.70 -3.96
CA GLU A 41 30.79 -21.62 -5.15
C GLU A 41 29.95 -21.20 -6.36
N SER A 42 28.79 -21.84 -6.55
CA SER A 42 27.82 -21.48 -7.59
C SER A 42 27.32 -20.05 -7.43
N LEU A 43 27.03 -19.60 -6.21
CA LEU A 43 26.64 -18.20 -5.94
C LEU A 43 27.76 -17.20 -6.21
N GLY A 44 29.00 -17.53 -5.84
CA GLY A 44 30.16 -16.66 -6.07
C GLY A 44 30.43 -16.37 -7.55
N GLY A 45 30.02 -17.28 -8.43
CA GLY A 45 30.13 -17.13 -9.89
C GLY A 45 28.87 -16.59 -10.59
N ALA A 46 27.84 -16.16 -9.85
CA ALA A 46 26.60 -15.70 -10.44
C ALA A 46 26.67 -14.24 -10.93
N ASP A 47 26.03 -13.97 -12.07
CA ASP A 47 25.79 -12.62 -12.58
C ASP A 47 24.44 -12.08 -12.12
N VAL A 48 23.47 -12.98 -11.96
CA VAL A 48 22.13 -12.69 -11.47
C VAL A 48 21.73 -13.76 -10.47
N VAL A 49 21.19 -13.35 -9.33
CA VAL A 49 20.65 -14.25 -8.30
C VAL A 49 19.24 -13.81 -7.95
N ALA A 50 18.26 -14.69 -8.10
CA ALA A 50 16.89 -14.41 -7.69
C ALA A 50 16.43 -15.31 -6.53
N LEU A 51 15.38 -14.91 -5.83
CA LEU A 51 14.69 -15.78 -4.88
C LEU A 51 13.47 -16.42 -5.55
N GLY A 52 13.29 -17.72 -5.32
CA GLY A 52 12.14 -18.50 -5.76
C GLY A 52 11.29 -18.92 -4.57
N HIS A 53 9.99 -18.64 -4.64
CA HIS A 53 9.02 -18.95 -3.59
C HIS A 53 8.03 -20.01 -4.04
N PRO A 54 7.69 -21.01 -3.20
CA PRO A 54 6.60 -21.92 -3.53
C PRO A 54 5.29 -21.12 -3.56
N SER A 55 4.51 -21.30 -4.62
CA SER A 55 3.26 -20.58 -4.85
C SER A 55 2.28 -21.46 -5.59
N THR A 56 0.98 -21.20 -5.37
CA THR A 56 -0.06 -21.91 -6.13
C THR A 56 0.01 -21.53 -7.61
N LEU A 57 -0.57 -22.37 -8.46
CA LEU A 57 -0.63 -22.11 -9.90
C LEU A 57 -1.37 -20.79 -10.21
N GLU A 58 -2.41 -20.45 -9.44
CA GLU A 58 -3.14 -19.20 -9.59
C GLU A 58 -2.24 -17.99 -9.34
N VAL A 59 -1.43 -18.01 -8.27
CA VAL A 59 -0.45 -16.97 -7.99
C VAL A 59 0.56 -16.85 -9.13
N GLY A 60 1.00 -17.99 -9.68
CA GLY A 60 1.88 -18.05 -10.84
C GLY A 60 1.33 -17.33 -12.08
N THR A 61 0.01 -17.28 -12.27
CA THR A 61 -0.58 -16.53 -13.40
C THR A 61 -0.41 -15.01 -13.28
N GLY A 62 -0.19 -14.50 -12.06
CA GLY A 62 0.05 -13.09 -11.76
C GLY A 62 1.52 -12.69 -11.71
N HIS A 63 2.46 -13.65 -11.68
CA HIS A 63 3.88 -13.44 -11.37
C HIS A 63 4.80 -14.04 -12.43
N GLY A 64 6.10 -13.76 -12.34
CA GLY A 64 7.12 -14.53 -13.02
C GLY A 64 7.25 -15.92 -12.39
N VAL A 65 7.48 -16.94 -13.22
CA VAL A 65 7.63 -18.33 -12.79
C VAL A 65 8.96 -18.88 -13.30
N TYR A 66 9.78 -19.39 -12.39
CA TYR A 66 11.06 -20.01 -12.73
C TYR A 66 10.88 -21.45 -13.17
N VAL A 67 11.47 -21.78 -14.32
CA VAL A 67 11.68 -23.16 -14.73
C VAL A 67 13.05 -23.59 -14.26
N LEU A 68 13.12 -24.47 -13.26
CA LEU A 68 14.37 -24.91 -12.66
C LEU A 68 14.88 -26.21 -13.28
N GLN A 69 16.20 -26.38 -13.33
CA GLN A 69 16.79 -27.66 -13.72
C GLN A 69 16.37 -28.74 -12.71
N GLY A 70 15.76 -29.82 -13.19
CA GLY A 70 15.24 -30.90 -12.33
C GLY A 70 13.89 -30.60 -11.65
N GLY A 71 13.19 -29.52 -12.05
CA GLY A 71 11.80 -29.25 -11.62
C GLY A 71 11.61 -28.80 -10.18
N GLY A 72 12.68 -28.75 -9.36
CA GLY A 72 12.64 -28.21 -7.99
C GLY A 72 11.87 -29.04 -6.94
N ALA A 73 11.31 -30.19 -7.32
CA ALA A 73 10.50 -31.04 -6.44
C ALA A 73 11.28 -31.59 -5.24
N GLU A 74 12.52 -32.06 -5.46
CA GLU A 74 13.38 -32.56 -4.38
C GLU A 74 13.64 -31.50 -3.31
N VAL A 75 13.81 -30.24 -3.74
CA VAL A 75 14.07 -29.12 -2.84
C VAL A 75 12.83 -28.79 -2.01
N ALA A 76 11.66 -28.75 -2.64
CA ALA A 76 10.39 -28.52 -1.95
C ALA A 76 10.16 -29.57 -0.84
N LEU A 77 10.53 -30.83 -1.10
CA LEU A 77 10.45 -31.93 -0.14
C LEU A 77 11.46 -31.82 1.00
N SER A 78 12.69 -31.38 0.70
CA SER A 78 13.74 -31.21 1.73
C SER A 78 13.40 -30.12 2.75
N GLY A 79 12.60 -29.12 2.35
CA GLY A 79 12.27 -27.97 3.19
C GLY A 79 13.44 -27.00 3.43
N THR A 80 14.61 -27.23 2.83
CA THR A 80 15.81 -26.40 3.01
C THR A 80 16.10 -25.55 1.77
N SER A 81 16.74 -24.40 1.98
CA SER A 81 17.13 -23.51 0.88
C SER A 81 18.18 -24.17 -0.01
N SER A 82 18.11 -23.96 -1.32
CA SER A 82 19.13 -24.45 -2.25
C SER A 82 19.37 -23.49 -3.41
N VAL A 83 20.54 -23.61 -4.04
CA VAL A 83 20.90 -22.84 -5.23
C VAL A 83 20.61 -23.69 -6.46
N GLN A 84 19.75 -23.20 -7.34
CA GLN A 84 19.29 -23.91 -8.54
C GLN A 84 19.66 -23.14 -9.80
N GLU A 85 19.90 -23.88 -10.88
CA GLU A 85 20.05 -23.31 -12.20
C GLU A 85 18.68 -23.08 -12.82
N CYS A 86 18.45 -21.87 -13.34
CA CYS A 86 17.21 -21.52 -14.02
C CYS A 86 17.35 -21.71 -15.53
N LEU A 87 16.41 -22.45 -16.10
CA LEU A 87 16.34 -22.73 -17.52
C LEU A 87 15.74 -21.53 -18.28
N GLU A 88 14.66 -20.96 -17.76
CA GLU A 88 13.97 -19.78 -18.29
C GLU A 88 13.02 -19.20 -17.23
N VAL A 89 12.59 -17.96 -17.44
CA VAL A 89 11.55 -17.30 -16.63
C VAL A 89 10.31 -17.08 -17.49
N LEU A 90 9.19 -17.62 -17.06
CA LEU A 90 7.89 -17.41 -17.70
C LEU A 90 7.24 -16.18 -17.10
N GLN A 91 6.88 -15.18 -17.91
CA GLN A 91 6.23 -13.96 -17.40
C GLN A 91 4.71 -14.07 -17.42
N LYS A 92 4.07 -14.11 -16.25
CA LYS A 92 2.61 -14.21 -16.08
C LYS A 92 1.99 -15.31 -16.94
N PRO A 93 2.52 -16.56 -16.87
CA PRO A 93 2.10 -17.65 -17.74
C PRO A 93 0.68 -18.11 -17.47
N SER A 94 0.07 -18.78 -18.46
CA SER A 94 -1.09 -19.64 -18.19
C SER A 94 -0.65 -20.90 -17.44
N ILE A 95 -1.58 -21.53 -16.72
CA ILE A 95 -1.35 -22.83 -16.07
C ILE A 95 -0.84 -23.89 -17.07
N SER A 96 -1.41 -23.91 -18.28
CA SER A 96 -0.97 -24.81 -19.34
C SER A 96 0.48 -24.57 -19.76
N ALA A 97 0.93 -23.31 -19.82
CA ALA A 97 2.31 -22.97 -20.13
C ALA A 97 3.26 -23.40 -19.00
N MET A 98 2.86 -23.21 -17.73
CA MET A 98 3.65 -23.69 -16.58
C MET A 98 3.87 -25.20 -16.63
N ARG A 99 2.81 -25.98 -16.88
CA ARG A 99 2.90 -27.44 -17.03
C ARG A 99 3.75 -27.84 -18.25
N ALA A 100 3.53 -27.21 -19.41
CA ALA A 100 4.24 -27.52 -20.65
C ALA A 100 5.75 -27.24 -20.57
N SER A 101 6.15 -26.19 -19.85
CA SER A 101 7.55 -25.83 -19.66
C SER A 101 8.26 -26.65 -18.58
N GLY A 102 7.52 -27.43 -17.80
CA GLY A 102 8.03 -28.23 -16.68
C GLY A 102 8.30 -27.41 -15.41
N ALA A 103 7.55 -26.33 -15.19
CA ALA A 103 7.70 -25.45 -14.02
C ALA A 103 7.00 -25.98 -12.75
N VAL A 104 6.04 -26.89 -12.93
CA VAL A 104 5.15 -27.36 -11.85
C VAL A 104 5.78 -28.51 -11.09
N PHE A 105 5.64 -28.49 -9.76
CA PHE A 105 6.03 -29.58 -8.87
C PHE A 105 4.92 -29.87 -7.84
N CYS A 106 4.95 -31.05 -7.21
CA CYS A 106 3.99 -31.41 -6.16
C CYS A 106 4.66 -31.47 -4.79
N ARG A 107 4.06 -30.82 -3.79
CA ARG A 107 4.56 -30.84 -2.41
C ARG A 107 4.03 -32.09 -1.69
N GLY A 108 4.87 -33.14 -1.59
CA GLY A 108 4.58 -34.33 -0.76
C GLY A 108 4.41 -35.67 -1.48
N GLY A 109 5.11 -35.92 -2.59
CA GLY A 109 4.99 -37.20 -3.30
C GLY A 109 5.54 -38.40 -2.53
N SER A 110 4.65 -39.28 -2.03
CA SER A 110 4.93 -40.72 -2.09
C SER A 110 4.48 -41.23 -3.45
N GLU A 111 5.35 -41.93 -4.18
CA GLU A 111 5.16 -42.47 -5.54
C GLU A 111 4.06 -43.55 -5.68
N GLN A 112 3.03 -43.57 -4.84
CA GLN A 112 1.98 -44.60 -4.90
C GLN A 112 0.62 -43.94 -4.77
N HIS A 113 -0.07 -43.79 -5.91
CA HIS A 113 -1.51 -44.02 -6.13
C HIS A 113 -1.94 -43.25 -7.39
N GLN A 114 -2.00 -43.96 -8.53
CA GLN A 114 -2.34 -43.42 -9.86
C GLN A 114 -3.84 -43.16 -10.09
N ASP A 115 -4.70 -43.26 -9.06
CA ASP A 115 -6.16 -43.33 -9.26
C ASP A 115 -6.97 -42.12 -8.76
N GLN A 116 -6.35 -40.97 -8.47
CA GLN A 116 -7.09 -39.77 -8.02
C GLN A 116 -6.56 -38.48 -8.67
N GLN A 117 -7.04 -38.19 -9.88
CA GLN A 117 -6.69 -36.96 -10.62
C GLN A 117 -7.33 -35.69 -10.03
N GLU A 118 -8.42 -35.81 -9.26
CA GLU A 118 -9.14 -34.64 -8.74
C GLU A 118 -8.56 -34.08 -7.41
N GLU A 119 -7.80 -34.86 -6.63
CA GLU A 119 -7.17 -34.39 -5.37
C GLU A 119 -5.75 -33.80 -5.59
N GLN A 120 -5.14 -34.00 -6.76
CA GLN A 120 -3.77 -33.54 -7.06
C GLN A 120 -3.67 -32.03 -7.38
N GLU A 121 -4.73 -31.41 -7.90
CA GLU A 121 -4.70 -29.97 -8.25
C GLU A 121 -4.43 -29.06 -7.04
N GLY A 122 -4.78 -29.50 -5.82
CA GLY A 122 -4.53 -28.74 -4.59
C GLY A 122 -3.09 -28.79 -4.05
N GLN A 123 -2.19 -29.58 -4.67
CA GLN A 123 -0.80 -29.75 -4.23
C GLN A 123 0.24 -29.32 -5.27
N GLU A 124 -0.21 -28.90 -6.45
CA GLU A 124 0.67 -28.36 -7.49
C GLU A 124 1.12 -26.94 -7.12
N GLU A 125 2.44 -26.75 -7.09
CA GLU A 125 3.09 -25.48 -6.82
C GLU A 125 4.07 -25.14 -7.95
N VAL A 126 4.44 -23.86 -8.01
CA VAL A 126 5.49 -23.31 -8.86
C VAL A 126 6.43 -22.45 -8.03
N TRP A 127 7.62 -22.20 -8.57
CA TRP A 127 8.57 -21.25 -8.01
C TRP A 127 8.33 -19.86 -8.61
N SER A 128 7.68 -18.98 -7.86
CA SER A 128 7.39 -17.60 -8.27
C SER A 128 8.55 -16.65 -7.96
N ASP A 129 8.62 -15.55 -8.72
CA ASP A 129 9.57 -14.46 -8.51
C ASP A 129 9.14 -13.47 -7.41
N SER A 130 10.11 -12.72 -6.91
CA SER A 130 9.89 -11.64 -5.92
C SER A 130 11.01 -10.61 -5.98
N VAL A 131 12.25 -11.07 -5.80
CA VAL A 131 13.44 -10.23 -5.65
C VAL A 131 14.59 -10.84 -6.45
N PHE A 132 15.42 -9.99 -7.01
CA PHE A 132 16.65 -10.43 -7.66
C PHE A 132 17.77 -9.42 -7.55
N TRP A 133 18.98 -9.93 -7.50
CA TRP A 133 20.22 -9.18 -7.48
C TRP A 133 20.91 -9.26 -8.83
N LEU A 134 21.45 -8.12 -9.27
CA LEU A 134 22.25 -7.98 -10.48
C LEU A 134 23.68 -7.63 -10.11
N SER A 135 24.65 -8.33 -10.70
CA SER A 135 26.07 -8.05 -10.49
C SER A 135 26.46 -6.66 -11.02
N SER A 136 27.52 -6.08 -10.46
CA SER A 136 28.11 -4.85 -10.99
C SER A 136 28.50 -4.94 -12.47
N GLY A 137 28.74 -6.15 -13.00
CA GLY A 137 28.97 -6.39 -14.42
C GLY A 137 27.71 -6.16 -15.25
N VAL A 138 26.60 -6.77 -14.84
CA VAL A 138 25.28 -6.58 -15.48
C VAL A 138 24.83 -5.13 -15.38
N CYS A 139 24.90 -4.52 -14.19
CA CYS A 139 24.49 -3.13 -13.98
C CYS A 139 25.27 -2.15 -14.87
N ARG A 140 26.57 -2.37 -15.10
CA ARG A 140 27.37 -1.52 -16.01
C ARG A 140 26.92 -1.62 -17.46
N ARG A 141 26.52 -2.82 -17.92
CA ARG A 141 25.99 -3.01 -19.27
C ARG A 141 24.64 -2.32 -19.44
N LEU A 142 23.74 -2.48 -18.47
CA LEU A 142 22.44 -1.81 -18.45
C LEU A 142 22.58 -0.28 -18.41
N LEU A 143 23.46 0.24 -17.55
CA LEU A 143 23.69 1.68 -17.44
C LEU A 143 24.31 2.27 -18.72
N LYS A 144 25.22 1.53 -19.37
CA LYS A 144 25.76 1.93 -20.67
C LYS A 144 24.65 1.98 -21.72
N TRP A 145 23.84 0.93 -21.82
CA TRP A 145 22.72 0.89 -22.76
C TRP A 145 21.74 2.05 -22.51
N TYR A 146 21.38 2.33 -21.26
CA TYR A 146 20.48 3.44 -20.92
C TYR A 146 21.04 4.79 -21.39
N ARG A 147 22.34 5.05 -21.19
CA ARG A 147 22.99 6.28 -21.65
C ARG A 147 22.95 6.44 -23.17
N ASP A 148 23.04 5.34 -23.89
CA ASP A 148 23.05 5.32 -25.36
C ASP A 148 21.63 5.39 -25.97
N ASN A 149 20.58 5.12 -25.19
CA ASN A 149 19.19 4.98 -25.67
C ASN A 149 18.19 5.94 -25.00
N GLN A 150 18.65 6.90 -24.20
CA GLN A 150 17.80 7.91 -23.57
C GLN A 150 17.37 9.03 -24.57
N PRO A 151 16.17 9.63 -24.40
CA PRO A 151 15.11 9.22 -23.48
C PRO A 151 14.42 7.94 -23.95
N LEU A 152 14.00 7.10 -22.99
CA LEU A 152 13.27 5.88 -23.33
C LEU A 152 11.86 6.21 -23.85
N PRO A 153 11.37 5.52 -24.90
CA PRO A 153 10.06 5.79 -25.49
C PRO A 153 8.89 5.26 -24.64
N ALA A 154 9.16 4.37 -23.70
CA ALA A 154 8.20 3.73 -22.82
C ALA A 154 8.85 3.30 -21.50
N GLU A 155 8.04 2.89 -20.54
CA GLU A 155 8.49 2.35 -19.25
C GLU A 155 9.15 0.98 -19.43
N LEU A 156 10.37 0.83 -18.90
CA LEU A 156 11.09 -0.43 -18.87
C LEU A 156 10.85 -1.10 -17.51
N ASP A 157 10.01 -2.13 -17.53
CA ASP A 157 9.76 -3.01 -16.38
C ASP A 157 10.87 -4.07 -16.23
N ALA A 158 11.47 -4.15 -15.04
CA ALA A 158 12.58 -5.06 -14.76
C ALA A 158 12.13 -6.54 -14.71
N TYR A 159 10.94 -6.82 -14.20
CA TYR A 159 10.40 -8.18 -14.13
C TYR A 159 9.89 -8.61 -15.50
N ALA A 160 9.15 -7.77 -16.22
CA ALA A 160 8.56 -8.15 -17.50
C ALA A 160 9.55 -8.16 -18.68
N HIS A 161 10.59 -7.32 -18.66
CA HIS A 161 11.51 -7.18 -19.80
C HIS A 161 12.93 -7.70 -19.57
N LEU A 162 13.41 -7.78 -18.31
CA LEU A 162 14.77 -8.26 -18.03
C LEU A 162 14.78 -9.74 -17.62
N LEU A 163 13.98 -10.15 -16.63
CA LEU A 163 14.00 -11.53 -16.13
C LEU A 163 13.73 -12.59 -17.21
N PRO A 164 12.75 -12.43 -18.13
CA PRO A 164 12.49 -13.40 -19.20
C PRO A 164 13.62 -13.54 -20.22
N CYS A 165 14.61 -12.63 -20.21
CA CYS A 165 15.79 -12.73 -21.05
C CYS A 165 16.90 -13.60 -20.44
N LEU A 166 16.73 -14.07 -19.20
CA LEU A 166 17.70 -14.88 -18.47
C LEU A 166 17.37 -16.38 -18.55
N GLY A 167 18.37 -17.19 -18.23
CA GLY A 167 18.26 -18.65 -18.18
C GLY A 167 18.98 -19.32 -19.35
N THR A 168 19.32 -20.60 -19.17
CA THR A 168 20.12 -21.35 -20.14
C THR A 168 19.42 -21.56 -21.48
N ARG A 169 18.09 -21.65 -21.50
CA ARG A 169 17.31 -21.76 -22.75
C ARG A 169 17.34 -20.47 -23.56
N MET A 170 17.54 -19.31 -22.91
CA MET A 170 17.59 -18.01 -23.57
C MET A 170 18.91 -17.73 -24.31
N VAL A 171 19.93 -18.57 -24.12
CA VAL A 171 21.19 -18.46 -24.88
C VAL A 171 20.97 -18.64 -26.38
N ALA A 172 20.04 -19.51 -26.76
CA ALA A 172 19.70 -19.79 -28.16
C ALA A 172 18.60 -18.86 -28.73
N ALA A 173 17.95 -18.03 -27.90
CA ALA A 173 16.85 -17.18 -28.31
C ALA A 173 17.31 -16.01 -29.21
N SER A 174 16.47 -15.63 -30.18
CA SER A 174 16.71 -14.47 -31.03
C SER A 174 16.11 -13.22 -30.41
N ALA A 175 16.77 -12.07 -30.61
CA ALA A 175 16.17 -10.79 -30.23
C ALA A 175 14.92 -10.46 -31.05
N GLU A 176 14.81 -11.05 -32.25
CA GLU A 176 13.67 -10.90 -33.17
C GLU A 176 12.40 -11.61 -32.67
N ASP A 177 12.53 -12.51 -31.70
CA ASP A 177 11.39 -13.20 -31.08
C ASP A 177 10.57 -12.25 -30.18
N PHE A 178 11.09 -11.03 -29.92
CA PHE A 178 10.50 -10.05 -29.03
C PHE A 178 10.19 -8.73 -29.75
N SER A 179 9.00 -8.17 -29.50
CA SER A 179 8.56 -6.88 -30.02
C SER A 179 8.66 -5.72 -29.03
N ASP A 180 9.08 -5.99 -27.79
CA ASP A 180 9.22 -5.03 -26.71
C ASP A 180 10.68 -4.85 -26.27
N PHE A 181 10.92 -4.30 -25.07
CA PHE A 181 12.26 -4.07 -24.54
C PHE A 181 13.10 -5.37 -24.40
N ARG A 182 12.49 -6.57 -24.39
CA ARG A 182 13.24 -7.84 -24.34
C ARG A 182 14.19 -8.01 -25.53
N SER A 183 13.83 -7.50 -26.70
CA SER A 183 14.71 -7.49 -27.89
C SER A 183 16.04 -6.76 -27.63
N GLN A 184 16.01 -5.75 -26.76
CA GLN A 184 17.16 -4.94 -26.39
C GLN A 184 17.84 -5.44 -25.12
N MET A 185 17.10 -6.06 -24.20
CA MET A 185 17.64 -6.62 -22.95
C MET A 185 18.36 -7.94 -23.18
N LEU A 186 17.85 -8.80 -24.06
CA LEU A 186 18.41 -10.13 -24.32
C LEU A 186 19.91 -10.08 -24.67
N PRO A 187 20.39 -9.24 -25.62
CA PRO A 187 21.83 -9.17 -25.90
C PRO A 187 22.69 -8.71 -24.72
N LEU A 188 22.13 -7.97 -23.76
CA LEU A 188 22.87 -7.45 -22.60
C LEU A 188 23.07 -8.50 -21.50
N VAL A 189 22.18 -9.48 -21.43
CA VAL A 189 22.17 -10.51 -20.38
C VAL A 189 22.33 -11.94 -20.92
N ARG A 190 22.43 -12.11 -22.23
CA ARG A 190 22.66 -13.41 -22.86
C ARG A 190 23.93 -14.06 -22.30
N GLY A 191 23.78 -15.29 -21.82
CA GLY A 191 24.87 -16.07 -21.24
C GLY A 191 25.32 -15.60 -19.86
N ALA A 192 24.62 -14.64 -19.24
CA ALA A 192 24.84 -14.33 -17.83
C ALA A 192 24.53 -15.54 -16.96
N SER A 193 25.38 -15.81 -15.96
CA SER A 193 25.14 -16.89 -14.99
C SER A 193 23.94 -16.53 -14.11
N PHE A 194 22.81 -17.20 -14.31
CA PHE A 194 21.56 -16.95 -13.59
C PHE A 194 21.23 -18.09 -12.62
N LYS A 195 21.19 -17.76 -11.34
CA LYS A 195 20.88 -18.71 -10.25
C LYS A 195 19.62 -18.28 -9.52
N VAL A 196 18.86 -19.26 -9.03
CA VAL A 196 17.68 -19.04 -8.18
C VAL A 196 17.94 -19.72 -6.84
N ILE A 197 17.85 -18.97 -5.75
CA ILE A 197 17.80 -19.54 -4.41
C ILE A 197 16.35 -19.88 -4.13
N THR A 198 16.04 -21.17 -4.08
CA THR A 198 14.71 -21.65 -3.72
C THR A 198 14.53 -21.61 -2.21
N LEU A 199 13.36 -21.14 -1.77
CA LEU A 199 13.03 -20.92 -0.37
C LEU A 199 11.75 -21.68 0.00
N PRO A 200 11.82 -22.98 0.32
CA PRO A 200 10.62 -23.78 0.64
C PRO A 200 9.81 -23.28 1.85
N GLN A 201 10.48 -22.52 2.74
CA GLN A 201 9.90 -21.91 3.93
C GLN A 201 9.91 -20.39 3.78
N SER A 202 9.11 -19.91 2.83
CA SER A 202 8.87 -18.48 2.65
C SER A 202 7.39 -18.19 2.50
N LYS A 203 6.99 -16.97 2.86
CA LYS A 203 5.66 -16.44 2.61
C LYS A 203 5.75 -15.08 1.94
N PHE A 204 4.79 -14.83 1.08
CA PHE A 204 4.67 -13.60 0.32
C PHE A 204 3.40 -12.87 0.75
N TYR A 205 3.56 -11.71 1.37
CA TYR A 205 2.45 -10.87 1.81
C TYR A 205 2.34 -9.66 0.89
N HIS A 206 1.39 -9.70 -0.04
CA HIS A 206 1.10 -8.57 -0.90
C HIS A 206 0.35 -7.48 -0.12
N LEU A 207 0.72 -6.22 -0.37
CA LEU A 207 0.20 -4.99 0.24
C LEU A 207 -0.14 -3.94 -0.84
N GLY A 208 -0.28 -4.36 -2.10
CA GLY A 208 -0.48 -3.45 -3.23
C GLY A 208 -1.88 -2.82 -3.29
N THR A 209 -2.86 -3.38 -2.59
CA THR A 209 -4.20 -2.81 -2.44
C THR A 209 -4.47 -2.38 -1.00
N MET A 210 -5.38 -1.41 -0.83
CA MET A 210 -5.76 -0.94 0.51
C MET A 210 -6.49 -2.05 1.30
N GLN A 211 -7.21 -2.95 0.63
CA GLN A 211 -7.84 -4.12 1.25
C GLN A 211 -6.81 -5.12 1.77
N GLU A 212 -5.78 -5.41 0.98
CA GLU A 212 -4.69 -6.29 1.41
C GLU A 212 -3.94 -5.68 2.59
N TYR A 213 -3.66 -4.37 2.55
CA TYR A 213 -3.04 -3.66 3.65
C TYR A 213 -3.87 -3.78 4.95
N VAL A 214 -5.16 -3.45 4.91
CA VAL A 214 -6.07 -3.62 6.07
C VAL A 214 -6.18 -5.10 6.49
N GLY A 215 -6.24 -6.01 5.53
CA GLY A 215 -6.34 -7.45 5.76
C GLY A 215 -5.12 -8.00 6.50
N ASN A 216 -3.92 -7.70 6.03
CA ASN A 216 -2.68 -8.19 6.63
C ASN A 216 -2.51 -7.68 8.06
N PHE A 217 -2.71 -6.38 8.31
CA PHE A 217 -2.53 -5.81 9.64
C PHE A 217 -3.59 -6.23 10.68
N ASN A 218 -4.72 -6.81 10.27
CA ASN A 218 -5.82 -7.13 11.19
C ASN A 218 -6.19 -8.62 11.25
N THR A 219 -6.09 -9.33 10.13
CA THR A 219 -6.60 -10.70 9.99
C THR A 219 -5.51 -11.75 9.71
N ALA A 220 -4.40 -11.38 9.08
CA ALA A 220 -3.31 -12.31 8.79
C ALA A 220 -2.46 -12.55 10.04
N GLN A 221 -2.80 -13.58 10.82
CA GLN A 221 -2.13 -13.85 12.08
C GLN A 221 -0.65 -14.21 11.91
N ASP A 222 -0.31 -14.90 10.82
CA ASP A 222 1.06 -15.25 10.46
C ASP A 222 1.90 -14.01 10.12
N PHE A 223 1.33 -13.06 9.36
CA PHE A 223 1.99 -11.79 9.04
C PHE A 223 2.41 -11.06 10.32
N ILE A 224 1.51 -11.02 11.31
CA ILE A 224 1.74 -10.35 12.58
C ILE A 224 2.77 -11.08 13.44
N SER A 225 2.67 -12.40 13.53
CA SER A 225 3.57 -13.19 14.38
C SER A 225 4.98 -13.24 13.82
N GLU A 226 5.13 -13.40 12.50
CA GLU A 226 6.44 -13.49 11.83
C GLU A 226 7.19 -12.16 11.83
N LEU A 227 6.49 -11.04 11.67
CA LEU A 227 7.09 -9.70 11.72
C LEU A 227 7.16 -9.13 13.15
N GLY A 228 6.61 -9.84 14.14
CA GLY A 228 6.57 -9.36 15.53
C GLY A 228 5.80 -8.05 15.69
N ILE A 229 4.72 -7.86 14.91
CA ILE A 229 3.95 -6.61 14.92
C ILE A 229 3.18 -6.47 16.22
N ASP A 230 3.46 -5.39 16.97
CA ASP A 230 2.59 -4.91 18.04
C ASP A 230 1.45 -4.09 17.43
N ARG A 231 0.21 -4.56 17.63
CA ARG A 231 -1.00 -3.91 17.10
C ARG A 231 -1.35 -2.62 17.82
N ASN A 232 -0.67 -2.24 18.91
CA ASN A 232 -0.86 -0.94 19.53
C ASN A 232 0.47 -0.37 20.06
N THR A 233 1.08 0.50 19.26
CA THR A 233 2.30 1.23 19.62
C THR A 233 2.03 2.70 19.99
N SER A 234 0.81 3.02 20.43
CA SER A 234 0.42 4.38 20.84
C SER A 234 0.95 4.77 22.23
N ASN A 235 0.73 6.04 22.61
CA ASN A 235 0.98 6.55 23.96
C ASN A 235 0.00 6.00 25.01
N ILE A 236 -1.08 5.36 24.57
CA ILE A 236 -2.09 4.76 25.42
C ILE A 236 -1.86 3.24 25.45
N ARG A 237 -1.05 2.79 26.42
CA ARG A 237 -0.60 1.40 26.55
C ARG A 237 -1.52 0.58 27.46
N GLY A 238 -1.92 -0.62 27.01
CA GLY A 238 -2.65 -1.63 27.79
C GLY A 238 -4.12 -1.81 27.41
N SER A 239 -4.71 -2.97 27.77
CA SER A 239 -6.08 -3.39 27.40
C SER A 239 -7.21 -2.41 27.75
N ALA A 240 -7.00 -1.49 28.69
CA ALA A 240 -8.03 -0.56 29.16
C ALA A 240 -8.25 0.65 28.23
N SER A 241 -7.44 0.79 27.17
CA SER A 241 -7.12 2.14 26.73
C SER A 241 -7.24 2.40 25.21
N VAL A 242 -7.50 1.33 24.44
CA VAL A 242 -8.32 1.40 23.22
C VAL A 242 -9.37 0.30 23.30
N GLU A 243 -10.38 0.51 24.14
CA GLU A 243 -11.54 -0.37 24.16
C GLU A 243 -12.38 -0.10 22.90
N CYS A 244 -12.41 -1.08 22.00
CA CYS A 244 -13.43 -1.13 20.95
C CYS A 244 -14.78 -1.38 21.63
N LEU A 245 -15.54 -0.31 21.84
CA LEU A 245 -16.92 -0.43 22.29
C LEU A 245 -17.77 -0.79 21.07
N VAL A 246 -18.32 -2.01 21.07
CA VAL A 246 -19.31 -2.43 20.08
C VAL A 246 -20.69 -2.06 20.61
N LYS A 247 -21.40 -1.20 19.89
CA LYS A 247 -22.83 -0.95 20.14
C LYS A 247 -23.65 -1.84 19.20
N GLU A 248 -24.21 -2.94 19.71
CA GLU A 248 -25.18 -3.73 18.94
C GLU A 248 -26.47 -2.90 18.77
N GLY A 249 -26.85 -2.59 17.53
CA GLY A 249 -28.17 -2.02 17.25
C GLY A 249 -29.26 -3.08 17.44
N HIS A 250 -30.18 -2.87 18.38
CA HIS A 250 -31.39 -3.69 18.43
C HIS A 250 -32.24 -3.44 17.18
N GLY A 251 -32.61 -4.52 16.49
CA GLY A 251 -33.57 -4.46 15.39
C GLY A 251 -34.86 -3.76 15.83
N GLU A 252 -35.42 -2.94 14.93
CA GLU A 252 -36.63 -2.16 15.14
C GLU A 252 -37.73 -3.00 15.81
N GLY A 253 -38.06 -2.71 17.07
CA GLY A 253 -39.24 -3.29 17.73
C GLY A 253 -39.10 -3.83 19.16
N LYS A 254 -38.02 -3.56 19.91
CA LYS A 254 -37.97 -3.88 21.36
C LYS A 254 -37.66 -2.65 22.21
N GLU A 255 -38.46 -2.48 23.26
CA GLU A 255 -38.37 -1.39 24.23
C GLU A 255 -36.98 -1.30 24.90
N ALA A 256 -36.62 -0.08 25.28
CA ALA A 256 -35.37 0.31 25.90
C ALA A 256 -35.05 -0.49 27.17
N GLY A 257 -34.25 -1.55 27.01
CA GLY A 257 -33.48 -2.19 28.06
C GLY A 257 -32.00 -1.85 27.88
N GLU A 258 -31.27 -1.70 28.99
CA GLU A 258 -29.87 -1.25 29.07
C GLU A 258 -28.97 -1.73 27.91
N ASP A 259 -28.40 -0.78 27.17
CA ASP A 259 -27.32 -1.00 26.19
C ASP A 259 -26.23 -1.85 26.84
N THR A 260 -26.14 -3.13 26.49
CA THR A 260 -25.16 -4.03 27.07
C THR A 260 -23.87 -3.88 26.28
N VAL A 261 -23.03 -2.93 26.68
CA VAL A 261 -21.75 -2.65 26.04
C VAL A 261 -20.83 -3.86 26.23
N LYS A 262 -20.56 -4.60 25.14
CA LYS A 262 -19.57 -5.68 25.16
C LYS A 262 -18.19 -5.12 24.81
N HIS A 263 -17.27 -5.20 25.77
CA HIS A 263 -15.85 -4.95 25.53
C HIS A 263 -15.31 -6.09 24.67
N THR A 264 -15.02 -5.81 23.40
CA THR A 264 -14.45 -6.82 22.49
C THR A 264 -12.96 -6.53 22.29
N ARG A 265 -12.14 -7.58 22.32
CA ARG A 265 -10.69 -7.49 22.09
C ARG A 265 -10.42 -6.84 20.73
N MET A 266 -9.47 -5.91 20.68
CA MET A 266 -9.09 -5.14 19.48
C MET A 266 -8.96 -6.02 18.23
N GLN A 267 -9.70 -5.64 17.18
CA GLN A 267 -9.55 -6.16 15.82
C GLN A 267 -8.89 -5.14 14.86
N GLY A 268 -8.40 -4.02 15.40
CA GLY A 268 -7.68 -2.98 14.67
C GLY A 268 -6.20 -2.93 15.01
N THR A 269 -5.43 -2.25 14.16
CA THR A 269 -4.01 -1.98 14.36
C THR A 269 -3.74 -0.48 14.44
N ILE A 270 -2.97 -0.08 15.45
CA ILE A 270 -2.59 1.29 15.74
C ILE A 270 -1.06 1.37 15.79
N ILE A 271 -0.50 2.12 14.85
CA ILE A 271 0.93 2.25 14.64
C ILE A 271 1.34 3.68 14.97
N GLU A 272 2.21 3.86 15.95
CA GLU A 272 2.86 5.13 16.30
C GLU A 272 1.90 6.33 16.29
N SER A 273 0.73 6.18 16.89
CA SER A 273 -0.30 7.22 16.94
C SER A 273 -0.45 7.77 18.35
N TYR A 274 -0.75 9.06 18.46
CA TYR A 274 -0.86 9.77 19.73
C TYR A 274 -2.32 10.15 20.02
N PHE A 275 -2.78 9.84 21.22
CA PHE A 275 -4.08 10.23 21.74
C PHE A 275 -3.91 11.34 22.77
N SER A 276 -4.66 12.42 22.59
CA SER A 276 -4.51 13.66 23.39
C SER A 276 -5.02 13.55 24.82
N SER A 277 -5.83 12.53 25.11
CA SER A 277 -6.34 12.24 26.45
C SER A 277 -6.61 10.74 26.58
N PRO A 278 -6.44 10.16 27.79
CA PRO A 278 -6.83 8.80 28.09
C PRO A 278 -8.34 8.57 28.03
N ASP A 279 -9.18 9.57 27.73
CA ASP A 279 -10.63 9.42 27.51
C ASP A 279 -11.01 9.32 26.03
N VAL A 280 -10.08 9.60 25.12
CA VAL A 280 -10.32 9.47 23.68
C VAL A 280 -10.40 7.99 23.33
N ARG A 281 -11.44 7.59 22.59
CA ARG A 281 -11.70 6.19 22.22
C ARG A 281 -11.83 6.00 20.71
N ILE A 282 -11.71 4.75 20.29
CA ILE A 282 -12.13 4.28 18.97
C ILE A 282 -13.34 3.38 19.20
N GLU A 283 -14.52 3.88 18.84
CA GLU A 283 -15.77 3.13 18.84
C GLU A 283 -15.93 2.44 17.49
N VAL A 284 -16.30 1.16 17.48
CA VAL A 284 -16.61 0.43 16.25
C VAL A 284 -18.07 0.03 16.27
N GLN A 285 -18.78 0.23 15.16
CA GLN A 285 -20.20 -0.11 15.09
C GLN A 285 -20.41 -1.63 14.97
N ASN A 286 -19.52 -2.33 14.26
CA ASN A 286 -19.67 -3.75 13.94
C ASN A 286 -18.48 -4.58 14.43
N THR A 287 -18.72 -5.80 14.90
CA THR A 287 -17.70 -6.73 15.41
C THR A 287 -16.68 -7.19 14.37
N GLY A 288 -16.92 -6.97 13.07
CA GLY A 288 -15.98 -7.26 11.99
C GLY A 288 -15.26 -6.04 11.42
N THR A 289 -15.38 -4.88 12.06
CA THR A 289 -14.74 -3.64 11.61
C THR A 289 -13.22 -3.74 11.74
N ARG A 290 -12.50 -3.65 10.62
CA ARG A 290 -11.02 -3.62 10.61
C ARG A 290 -10.54 -2.19 10.49
N TYR A 291 -9.41 -1.87 11.10
CA TYR A 291 -8.82 -0.54 10.87
C TYR A 291 -7.32 -0.56 10.98
N VAL A 292 -6.68 0.34 10.25
CA VAL A 292 -5.28 0.68 10.45
C VAL A 292 -5.19 2.17 10.69
N ILE A 293 -4.70 2.55 11.86
CA ILE A 293 -4.46 3.95 12.23
C ILE A 293 -2.97 4.09 12.44
N GLU A 294 -2.30 4.83 11.56
CA GLU A 294 -0.86 5.02 11.61
C GLU A 294 -0.49 6.50 11.65
N HIS A 295 0.50 6.83 12.49
CA HIS A 295 1.06 8.17 12.60
C HIS A 295 0.01 9.28 12.79
N CYS A 296 -1.10 9.00 13.48
CA CYS A 296 -2.17 9.97 13.69
C CYS A 296 -2.04 10.66 15.04
N ARG A 297 -2.48 11.92 15.13
CA ARG A 297 -2.75 12.62 16.39
C ARG A 297 -4.25 12.73 16.57
N ILE A 298 -4.81 12.12 17.61
CA ILE A 298 -6.25 12.00 17.83
C ILE A 298 -6.63 12.70 19.13
N GLY A 299 -7.49 13.71 19.05
CA GLY A 299 -7.99 14.48 20.19
C GLY A 299 -9.50 14.37 20.39
N VAL A 300 -10.17 13.56 19.59
CA VAL A 300 -11.63 13.35 19.63
C VAL A 300 -11.94 11.87 19.48
N THR A 301 -13.00 11.40 20.13
CA THR A 301 -13.45 10.01 19.98
C THR A 301 -13.89 9.76 18.54
N LEU A 302 -13.40 8.68 17.95
CA LEU A 302 -13.73 8.28 16.59
C LEU A 302 -14.77 7.16 16.61
N ARG A 303 -15.75 7.21 15.71
CA ARG A 303 -16.70 6.13 15.47
C ARG A 303 -16.53 5.58 14.07
N LEU A 304 -16.08 4.34 13.97
CA LEU A 304 -15.83 3.66 12.71
C LEU A 304 -17.02 2.78 12.35
N SER A 305 -17.58 2.97 11.16
CA SER A 305 -18.72 2.18 10.66
C SER A 305 -18.31 0.92 9.87
N GLY A 306 -17.03 0.81 9.52
CA GLY A 306 -16.46 -0.33 8.80
C GLY A 306 -14.98 -0.10 8.50
N ASP A 307 -14.45 -0.84 7.52
CA ASP A 307 -13.01 -0.85 7.26
C ASP A 307 -12.45 0.54 6.99
N THR A 308 -11.43 0.95 7.74
CA THR A 308 -10.92 2.32 7.68
C THR A 308 -9.39 2.34 7.76
N ILE A 309 -8.77 3.17 6.92
CA ILE A 309 -7.35 3.54 7.07
C ILE A 309 -7.26 5.02 7.43
N LEU A 310 -6.59 5.33 8.53
CA LEU A 310 -6.17 6.70 8.86
C LEU A 310 -4.65 6.72 8.88
N SER A 311 -4.05 7.56 8.04
CA SER A 311 -2.61 7.68 7.97
C SER A 311 -2.17 9.13 8.07
N ASN A 312 -1.29 9.43 9.01
CA ASN A 312 -0.70 10.76 9.16
C ASN A 312 -1.73 11.90 9.42
N CYS A 313 -2.92 11.58 9.96
CA CYS A 313 -3.98 12.57 10.18
C CYS A 313 -3.88 13.24 11.55
N THR A 314 -4.16 14.54 11.62
CA THR A 314 -4.34 15.26 12.88
C THR A 314 -5.82 15.54 13.09
N ILE A 315 -6.44 14.85 14.05
CA ILE A 315 -7.89 14.86 14.30
C ILE A 315 -8.14 15.43 15.69
N VAL A 316 -7.98 16.74 15.82
CA VAL A 316 -8.24 17.50 17.06
C VAL A 316 -9.33 18.54 16.77
N PRO A 317 -10.06 19.04 17.77
CA PRO A 317 -11.08 20.06 17.53
C PRO A 317 -10.52 21.28 16.78
N TYR A 318 -11.21 21.71 15.73
CA TYR A 318 -10.80 22.87 14.93
C TYR A 318 -11.83 24.00 15.06
N PRO A 319 -11.45 25.24 15.43
CA PRO A 319 -12.41 26.30 15.75
C PRO A 319 -13.43 26.62 14.65
N ALA A 320 -13.04 26.52 13.38
CA ALA A 320 -13.93 26.81 12.25
C ALA A 320 -14.82 25.61 11.85
N MET A 321 -14.63 24.45 12.48
CA MET A 321 -15.42 23.24 12.26
C MET A 321 -15.93 22.75 13.61
N PRO A 322 -16.98 23.40 14.17
CA PRO A 322 -17.44 23.12 15.51
C PRO A 322 -17.86 21.65 15.63
N HIS A 323 -17.28 21.00 16.63
CA HIS A 323 -17.63 19.64 17.04
C HIS A 323 -18.30 19.72 18.41
N THR A 324 -19.46 19.08 18.55
CA THR A 324 -20.17 19.03 19.83
C THR A 324 -19.32 18.29 20.86
N PRO A 325 -18.88 18.91 21.96
CA PRO A 325 -18.08 18.22 22.97
C PRO A 325 -18.78 16.95 23.46
N GLY A 326 -18.03 15.85 23.54
CA GLY A 326 -18.56 14.55 23.97
C GLY A 326 -19.28 13.72 22.89
N THR A 327 -19.45 14.23 21.66
CA THR A 327 -19.89 13.39 20.54
C THR A 327 -18.71 12.67 19.90
N ALA A 328 -18.95 11.50 19.31
CA ALA A 328 -17.95 10.79 18.52
C ALA A 328 -18.00 11.28 17.07
N VAL A 329 -16.83 11.45 16.45
CA VAL A 329 -16.69 11.79 15.03
C VAL A 329 -16.90 10.55 14.20
N HIS A 330 -17.90 10.56 13.33
CA HIS A 330 -18.20 9.42 12.49
C HIS A 330 -17.29 9.38 11.26
N LEU A 331 -16.56 8.28 11.07
CA LEU A 331 -15.80 8.00 9.86
C LEU A 331 -16.57 7.01 8.98
N PRO A 332 -16.83 7.35 7.70
CA PRO A 332 -17.51 6.45 6.79
C PRO A 332 -16.72 5.17 6.53
N ALA A 333 -17.44 4.05 6.45
CA ALA A 333 -16.87 2.74 6.15
C ALA A 333 -16.21 2.72 4.77
N GLY A 334 -15.18 1.88 4.63
CA GLY A 334 -14.50 1.65 3.36
C GLY A 334 -13.66 2.84 2.91
N THR A 335 -13.12 3.66 3.83
CA THR A 335 -12.38 4.87 3.47
C THR A 335 -10.93 4.86 3.95
N LEU A 336 -10.07 5.48 3.14
CA LEU A 336 -8.72 5.92 3.51
C LEU A 336 -8.76 7.44 3.70
N PHE A 337 -8.11 7.94 4.75
CA PHE A 337 -7.69 9.34 4.87
C PHE A 337 -6.18 9.40 5.06
N HIS A 338 -5.50 10.26 4.29
CA HIS A 338 -4.07 10.49 4.44
C HIS A 338 -3.72 11.96 4.30
N THR A 339 -3.00 12.54 5.26
CA THR A 339 -2.61 13.95 5.21
C THR A 339 -1.16 14.12 4.77
N VAL A 340 -0.95 14.95 3.77
CA VAL A 340 0.37 15.23 3.16
C VAL A 340 0.69 16.71 3.31
N PRO A 341 1.81 17.09 3.95
CA PRO A 341 2.33 18.44 3.84
C PRO A 341 2.86 18.67 2.42
N VAL A 342 2.56 19.83 1.84
CA VAL A 342 2.97 20.20 0.48
C VAL A 342 3.56 21.60 0.47
N THR A 343 4.47 21.85 -0.48
CA THR A 343 4.97 23.19 -0.76
C THR A 343 4.32 23.71 -2.03
N TYR A 344 3.51 24.76 -1.92
CA TYR A 344 2.85 25.42 -3.05
C TYR A 344 3.14 26.93 -3.02
N GLN A 345 3.72 27.47 -4.11
CA GLN A 345 4.08 28.89 -4.22
C GLN A 345 4.90 29.41 -3.01
N ALA A 346 5.88 28.61 -2.56
CA ALA A 346 6.72 28.87 -1.38
C ALA A 346 5.95 28.94 -0.04
N GLN A 347 4.71 28.46 0.01
CA GLN A 347 3.94 28.28 1.24
C GLN A 347 3.84 26.80 1.60
N SER A 348 3.99 26.50 2.89
CA SER A 348 3.72 25.17 3.44
C SER A 348 2.22 25.05 3.70
N LEU A 349 1.59 24.07 3.06
CA LEU A 349 0.17 23.74 3.21
C LEU A 349 0.03 22.27 3.57
N TYR A 350 -1.16 21.86 3.98
CA TYR A 350 -1.54 20.49 4.23
C TYR A 350 -2.72 20.12 3.34
N ILE A 351 -2.69 18.91 2.77
CA ILE A 351 -3.78 18.35 1.98
C ILE A 351 -4.09 16.95 2.51
N THR A 352 -5.35 16.71 2.86
CA THR A 352 -5.83 15.40 3.27
C THR A 352 -6.52 14.80 2.07
N VAL A 353 -5.93 13.74 1.52
CA VAL A 353 -6.57 12.93 0.48
C VAL A 353 -7.47 11.89 1.12
N ALA A 354 -8.57 11.58 0.44
CA ALA A 354 -9.46 10.51 0.85
C ALA A 354 -9.93 9.70 -0.36
N PHE A 355 -10.06 8.38 -0.17
CA PHE A 355 -10.48 7.44 -1.21
C PHE A 355 -11.33 6.32 -0.61
N ASP A 356 -12.15 5.68 -1.44
CA ASP A 356 -12.62 4.35 -1.13
C ASP A 356 -11.45 3.37 -1.09
N LEU A 357 -11.52 2.35 -0.24
CA LEU A 357 -10.49 1.31 -0.19
C LEU A 357 -10.41 0.52 -1.52
N ASP A 358 -11.49 0.44 -2.30
CA ASP A 358 -11.55 -0.21 -3.62
C ASP A 358 -11.38 0.75 -4.80
N ALA A 359 -10.97 1.99 -4.53
CA ALA A 359 -10.81 3.01 -5.56
C ALA A 359 -9.73 2.62 -6.58
N ARG A 360 -10.12 2.62 -7.85
CA ARG A 360 -9.19 2.48 -8.98
C ARG A 360 -8.62 3.83 -9.38
N MET A 361 -7.67 4.33 -8.60
CA MET A 361 -7.21 5.73 -8.68
C MET A 361 -6.76 6.18 -10.09
N LYS A 362 -6.03 5.31 -10.80
CA LYS A 362 -5.46 5.60 -12.13
C LYS A 362 -6.32 5.09 -13.29
N ALA A 363 -7.50 4.53 -13.03
CA ALA A 363 -8.38 4.09 -14.11
C ALA A 363 -8.85 5.32 -14.90
N GLU A 364 -8.48 5.37 -16.17
CA GLU A 364 -8.79 6.49 -17.06
C GLU A 364 -10.13 6.26 -17.76
N SER A 365 -10.96 7.30 -17.83
CA SER A 365 -12.13 7.37 -18.70
C SER A 365 -12.18 8.70 -19.45
N SER A 366 -12.91 8.72 -20.57
CA SER A 366 -13.29 9.95 -21.26
C SER A 366 -14.56 10.61 -20.70
N ASP A 367 -15.28 9.93 -19.79
CA ASP A 367 -16.54 10.38 -19.21
C ASP A 367 -16.48 10.39 -17.68
N LEU A 368 -16.87 11.53 -17.08
CA LEU A 368 -16.98 11.71 -15.62
C LEU A 368 -17.98 10.74 -14.95
N ARG A 369 -18.86 10.11 -15.72
CA ARG A 369 -19.85 9.14 -15.22
C ARG A 369 -19.26 7.75 -14.98
N ASP A 370 -18.15 7.43 -15.63
CA ASP A 370 -17.51 6.11 -15.53
C ASP A 370 -16.54 6.02 -14.35
N VAL A 371 -16.04 7.17 -13.90
CA VAL A 371 -15.18 7.27 -12.71
C VAL A 371 -16.05 7.39 -11.47
N ARG A 372 -15.77 6.59 -10.44
CA ARG A 372 -16.51 6.59 -9.18
C ARG A 372 -15.63 6.99 -8.02
N ALA A 373 -16.20 7.71 -7.06
CA ALA A 373 -15.63 7.96 -5.74
C ALA A 373 -16.78 8.02 -4.71
N PHE A 374 -16.57 7.38 -3.58
CA PHE A 374 -17.51 7.30 -2.46
C PHE A 374 -18.88 6.75 -2.89
N GLY A 375 -18.87 5.74 -3.77
CA GLY A 375 -20.06 5.14 -4.38
C GLY A 375 -20.82 6.03 -5.39
N ARG A 376 -20.39 7.28 -5.59
CA ARG A 376 -21.00 8.26 -6.50
C ARG A 376 -20.22 8.35 -7.82
N THR A 377 -20.85 8.87 -8.87
CA THR A 377 -20.10 9.23 -10.08
C THR A 377 -19.26 10.47 -9.82
N LEU A 378 -18.10 10.60 -10.46
CA LEU A 378 -17.23 11.77 -10.27
C LEU A 378 -17.96 13.07 -10.66
N LYS A 379 -18.87 13.00 -11.64
CA LYS A 379 -19.79 14.11 -11.97
C LYS A 379 -20.63 14.57 -10.76
N ASP A 380 -21.23 13.63 -10.04
CA ASP A 380 -22.05 13.93 -8.85
C ASP A 380 -21.19 14.46 -7.71
N VAL A 381 -19.97 13.94 -7.54
CA VAL A 381 -19.00 14.42 -6.55
C VAL A 381 -18.67 15.90 -6.80
N ILE A 382 -18.25 16.23 -8.02
CA ILE A 382 -17.92 17.61 -8.44
C ILE A 382 -19.10 18.55 -8.19
N HIS A 383 -20.30 18.14 -8.60
CA HIS A 383 -21.51 18.92 -8.40
C HIS A 383 -21.83 19.13 -6.91
N THR A 384 -21.73 18.08 -6.10
CA THR A 384 -22.02 18.11 -4.66
C THR A 384 -21.04 19.01 -3.90
N LEU A 385 -19.78 19.04 -4.32
CA LEU A 385 -18.74 19.88 -3.74
C LEU A 385 -18.74 21.32 -4.30
N GLY A 386 -19.51 21.60 -5.36
CA GLY A 386 -19.58 22.93 -5.97
C GLY A 386 -18.33 23.32 -6.75
N LEU A 387 -17.60 22.34 -7.30
CA LEU A 387 -16.32 22.56 -7.97
C LEU A 387 -16.55 22.95 -9.43
N GLU A 388 -16.86 24.23 -9.67
CA GLU A 388 -17.21 24.72 -11.01
C GLU A 388 -16.02 24.72 -11.99
N GLU A 389 -14.79 24.93 -11.51
CA GLU A 389 -13.56 24.91 -12.34
C GLU A 389 -13.25 23.52 -12.94
N VAL A 390 -13.78 22.45 -12.33
CA VAL A 390 -13.61 21.07 -12.84
C VAL A 390 -14.49 20.82 -14.08
N LYS A 391 -15.35 21.78 -14.47
CA LYS A 391 -16.10 21.76 -15.75
C LYS A 391 -15.18 21.91 -16.97
N ASP A 392 -13.98 22.49 -16.84
CA ASP A 392 -13.00 22.62 -17.93
C ASP A 392 -12.17 21.34 -18.17
N MET A 393 -12.35 20.30 -17.35
CA MET A 393 -11.76 18.97 -17.57
C MET A 393 -12.30 18.25 -18.81
N GLY A 394 -13.33 18.79 -19.47
CA GLY A 394 -13.80 18.31 -20.79
C GLY A 394 -12.77 18.42 -21.91
N LYS A 395 -11.62 19.08 -21.68
CA LYS A 395 -10.46 19.10 -22.59
C LYS A 395 -9.40 18.03 -22.27
N ILE A 396 -9.52 17.32 -21.16
CA ILE A 396 -8.59 16.26 -20.77
C ILE A 396 -9.08 14.95 -21.38
N SER A 397 -8.29 14.34 -22.26
CA SER A 397 -8.66 13.11 -22.95
C SER A 397 -8.78 11.88 -22.03
N LYS A 398 -8.30 12.00 -20.79
CA LYS A 398 -8.16 10.92 -19.80
C LYS A 398 -8.42 11.45 -18.39
N ILE A 399 -9.60 11.18 -17.85
CA ILE A 399 -10.04 11.58 -16.50
C ILE A 399 -9.88 10.40 -15.55
N SER A 400 -9.36 10.64 -14.35
CA SER A 400 -9.23 9.63 -13.30
C SER A 400 -9.25 10.29 -11.92
N LEU A 401 -9.37 9.50 -10.84
CA LEU A 401 -9.23 10.05 -9.48
C LEU A 401 -7.81 10.57 -9.22
N TRP A 402 -6.82 10.11 -9.99
CA TRP A 402 -5.44 10.57 -9.90
C TRP A 402 -5.27 12.05 -10.30
N ASN A 403 -6.05 12.54 -11.25
CA ASN A 403 -5.85 13.86 -11.86
C ASN A 403 -6.99 14.87 -11.62
N VAL A 404 -8.06 14.47 -10.91
CA VAL A 404 -9.17 15.37 -10.59
C VAL A 404 -8.90 16.17 -9.32
N ASN A 405 -9.15 17.47 -9.35
CA ASN A 405 -8.92 18.38 -8.23
C ASN A 405 -10.10 18.34 -7.25
N ILE A 406 -10.03 17.42 -6.28
CA ILE A 406 -11.10 17.20 -5.28
C ILE A 406 -10.59 17.23 -3.84
N PHE A 407 -9.32 17.59 -3.61
CA PHE A 407 -8.74 17.69 -2.28
C PHE A 407 -8.46 19.15 -1.90
N PRO A 408 -9.11 19.69 -0.86
CA PRO A 408 -8.89 21.07 -0.43
C PRO A 408 -7.54 21.20 0.30
N ALA A 409 -6.83 22.31 0.09
CA ALA A 409 -5.66 22.65 0.90
C ALA A 409 -6.03 23.49 2.13
N ALA A 410 -5.20 23.37 3.15
CA ALA A 410 -5.34 24.06 4.42
C ALA A 410 -3.97 24.49 4.98
N LYS A 411 -3.98 25.41 5.95
CA LYS A 411 -2.74 25.88 6.60
C LYS A 411 -2.26 24.92 7.70
N THR A 412 -3.14 24.08 8.21
CA THR A 412 -2.81 23.11 9.26
C THR A 412 -3.31 21.71 8.89
N ALA A 413 -2.64 20.68 9.38
CA ALA A 413 -3.04 19.29 9.19
C ALA A 413 -4.45 19.00 9.74
N SER A 414 -4.83 19.67 10.85
CA SER A 414 -6.15 19.49 11.44
C SER A 414 -7.26 20.11 10.61
N GLU A 415 -7.08 21.35 10.15
CA GLU A 415 -8.01 21.99 9.22
C GLU A 415 -8.16 21.14 7.95
N SER A 416 -7.05 20.69 7.38
CA SER A 416 -7.02 19.83 6.20
C SER A 416 -7.90 18.59 6.37
N PHE A 417 -7.73 17.87 7.49
CA PHE A 417 -8.51 16.68 7.79
C PHE A 417 -10.00 16.99 7.86
N TRP A 418 -10.40 18.02 8.60
CA TRP A 418 -11.82 18.35 8.79
C TRP A 418 -12.51 18.80 7.51
N LEU A 419 -11.81 19.54 6.65
CA LEU A 419 -12.33 19.93 5.34
C LEU A 419 -12.59 18.72 4.47
N THR A 420 -11.62 17.80 4.38
CA THR A 420 -11.79 16.56 3.61
C THR A 420 -12.85 15.65 4.20
N HIS A 421 -12.88 15.47 5.52
CA HIS A 421 -13.91 14.69 6.22
C HIS A 421 -15.31 15.21 5.92
N ALA A 422 -15.51 16.52 6.02
CA ALA A 422 -16.79 17.14 5.73
C ALA A 422 -17.20 17.00 4.26
N ALA A 423 -16.25 17.15 3.32
CA ALA A 423 -16.47 16.91 1.89
C ALA A 423 -16.91 15.46 1.62
N VAL A 424 -16.24 14.47 2.22
CA VAL A 424 -16.59 13.05 2.09
C VAL A 424 -17.97 12.78 2.67
N CYS A 425 -18.27 13.25 3.89
CA CYS A 425 -19.59 13.10 4.50
C CYS A 425 -20.70 13.69 3.63
N LYS A 426 -20.47 14.86 3.02
CA LYS A 426 -21.41 15.52 2.11
C LYS A 426 -21.67 14.70 0.85
N VAL A 427 -20.62 14.16 0.23
CA VAL A 427 -20.72 13.31 -0.97
C VAL A 427 -21.46 12.00 -0.68
N MET A 428 -21.16 11.38 0.46
CA MET A 428 -21.79 10.13 0.87
C MET A 428 -23.21 10.32 1.41
N GLY A 429 -23.59 11.55 1.78
CA GLY A 429 -24.89 11.85 2.38
C GLY A 429 -25.02 11.31 3.82
N VAL A 430 -23.91 11.20 4.54
CA VAL A 430 -23.88 10.70 5.92
C VAL A 430 -24.02 11.87 6.89
N SER A 431 -25.03 11.80 7.78
CA SER A 431 -25.18 12.73 8.90
C SER A 431 -24.05 12.50 9.91
N GLY A 432 -23.14 13.46 10.06
CA GLY A 432 -21.95 13.34 10.92
C GLY A 432 -20.77 14.25 10.56
N GLY A 433 -20.89 15.07 9.52
CA GLY A 433 -19.96 16.18 9.27
C GLY A 433 -20.15 17.32 10.30
N PRO A 434 -19.13 18.16 10.55
CA PRO A 434 -19.24 19.30 11.47
C PRO A 434 -20.34 20.27 11.05
N ASP A 435 -21.11 20.86 11.97
CA ASP A 435 -22.11 21.88 11.60
C ASP A 435 -21.43 23.09 10.92
N GLY A 436 -22.00 23.60 9.82
CA GLY A 436 -21.45 24.75 9.07
C GLY A 436 -20.54 24.43 7.87
N VAL A 437 -20.50 23.17 7.42
CA VAL A 437 -19.70 22.67 6.28
C VAL A 437 -19.75 23.56 5.03
N ASP A 438 -20.92 24.07 4.66
CA ASP A 438 -21.09 24.79 3.39
C ASP A 438 -20.35 26.13 3.34
N GLY A 439 -20.27 26.85 4.46
CA GLY A 439 -19.47 28.07 4.56
C GLY A 439 -17.98 27.75 4.68
N ALA A 440 -17.64 26.66 5.37
CA ALA A 440 -16.26 26.23 5.50
C ALA A 440 -15.67 25.80 4.16
N LEU A 441 -16.37 25.00 3.34
CA LEU A 441 -15.89 24.49 2.03
C LEU A 441 -15.76 25.56 0.94
N LYS A 442 -16.55 26.63 1.01
CA LYS A 442 -16.61 27.69 -0.02
C LYS A 442 -15.60 28.83 0.15
N GLY A 443 -14.88 28.89 1.26
CA GLY A 443 -14.09 30.09 1.62
C GLY A 443 -14.97 31.11 2.35
N ARG A 444 -14.37 31.90 3.23
CA ARG A 444 -15.09 32.79 4.16
C ARG A 444 -15.39 34.11 3.46
N GLU A 445 -16.64 34.37 3.09
CA GLU A 445 -17.10 35.75 2.83
C GLU A 445 -17.15 36.48 4.18
N GLU A 446 -16.13 37.26 4.53
CA GLU A 446 -16.25 38.20 5.65
C GLU A 446 -17.09 39.40 5.20
N GLY A 447 -18.36 39.39 5.58
CA GLY A 447 -19.15 40.61 5.69
C GLY A 447 -18.65 41.46 6.85
N GLY A 448 -18.14 42.66 6.56
CA GLY A 448 -17.85 43.67 7.58
C GLY A 448 -16.89 44.76 7.13
N ASP A 449 -17.43 45.97 6.90
CA ASP A 449 -16.69 47.21 6.69
C ASP A 449 -15.57 47.43 7.72
N GLY A 450 -14.35 47.75 7.24
CA GLY A 450 -13.29 48.26 8.12
C GLY A 450 -11.91 48.23 7.48
N HIS A 451 -11.38 49.41 7.13
CA HIS A 451 -10.04 49.60 6.56
C HIS A 451 -8.94 48.91 7.38
N GLY A 452 -8.28 47.91 6.79
CA GLY A 452 -7.02 47.36 7.24
C GLY A 452 -6.21 46.87 6.05
N ASN A 453 -5.09 47.54 5.75
CA ASN A 453 -4.10 47.08 4.77
C ASN A 453 -3.52 45.73 5.23
N GLY A 454 -4.09 44.63 4.73
CA GLY A 454 -3.61 43.27 4.90
C GLY A 454 -3.50 42.60 3.53
N VAL A 455 -2.36 41.96 3.27
CA VAL A 455 -1.97 41.33 2.01
C VAL A 455 -3.05 40.40 1.48
N GLY A 456 -3.57 40.72 0.28
CA GLY A 456 -4.56 39.92 -0.42
C GLY A 456 -4.00 38.56 -0.85
N CYS A 457 -4.69 37.51 -0.43
CA CYS A 457 -4.70 36.22 -1.07
C CYS A 457 -6.15 36.01 -1.50
N ASP A 458 -6.39 35.91 -2.81
CA ASP A 458 -7.73 35.83 -3.41
C ASP A 458 -8.62 34.77 -2.75
N ASP A 459 -9.90 35.12 -2.62
CA ASP A 459 -10.96 34.53 -1.78
C ASP A 459 -11.46 33.11 -2.15
N GLU A 460 -10.79 32.37 -3.04
CA GLU A 460 -11.20 31.00 -3.41
C GLU A 460 -10.26 29.93 -2.84
N ARG A 461 -10.81 29.00 -2.06
CA ARG A 461 -10.03 27.86 -1.56
C ARG A 461 -9.57 27.01 -2.72
N LYS A 462 -8.26 26.78 -2.79
CA LYS A 462 -7.65 25.95 -3.82
C LYS A 462 -7.84 24.45 -3.57
N TRP A 463 -8.17 23.74 -4.65
CA TRP A 463 -8.33 22.29 -4.69
C TRP A 463 -7.24 21.65 -5.56
N PHE A 464 -6.84 20.44 -5.20
CA PHE A 464 -5.71 19.74 -5.79
C PHE A 464 -6.06 18.28 -6.11
N SER A 465 -5.36 17.72 -7.10
CA SER A 465 -5.41 16.30 -7.44
C SER A 465 -4.38 15.49 -6.65
N MET A 466 -4.53 14.17 -6.64
CA MET A 466 -3.50 13.28 -6.08
C MET A 466 -2.16 13.44 -6.81
N LYS A 467 -2.19 13.67 -8.13
CA LYS A 467 -1.01 13.99 -8.91
C LYS A 467 -0.29 15.22 -8.38
N ASP A 468 -1.01 16.32 -8.16
CA ASP A 468 -0.42 17.54 -7.60
C ASP A 468 0.19 17.27 -6.22
N VAL A 469 -0.53 16.56 -5.34
CA VAL A 469 -0.05 16.20 -4.01
C VAL A 469 1.28 15.44 -4.08
N VAL A 470 1.41 14.48 -5.00
CA VAL A 470 2.64 13.69 -5.18
C VAL A 470 3.80 14.55 -5.72
N GLU A 471 3.51 15.52 -6.59
CA GLU A 471 4.52 16.43 -7.17
C GLU A 471 4.98 17.50 -6.17
N MET A 472 4.10 17.95 -5.28
CA MET A 472 4.38 19.05 -4.33
C MET A 472 4.70 18.59 -2.90
N LYS A 473 4.66 17.28 -2.61
CA LYS A 473 4.88 16.75 -1.25
C LYS A 473 6.18 17.27 -0.64
N ASP A 474 6.09 17.74 0.59
CA ASP A 474 7.22 18.14 1.40
C ASP A 474 7.61 16.99 2.34
N LEU A 475 8.56 16.18 1.88
CA LEU A 475 9.02 15.02 2.65
C LEU A 475 9.75 15.42 3.94
N ASN A 476 10.39 16.58 3.99
CA ASN A 476 11.10 17.02 5.20
C ASN A 476 10.09 17.36 6.29
N THR A 477 9.09 18.19 5.96
CA THR A 477 8.01 18.53 6.90
C THR A 477 7.27 17.26 7.35
N LEU A 478 7.00 16.31 6.44
CA LEU A 478 6.38 15.02 6.79
C LEU A 478 7.20 14.22 7.81
N LEU A 479 8.52 14.13 7.62
CA LEU A 479 9.42 13.41 8.53
C LEU A 479 9.57 14.13 9.87
N GLU A 480 9.61 15.45 9.87
CA GLU A 480 9.64 16.27 11.09
C GLU A 480 8.37 16.10 11.91
N ASP A 481 7.19 16.15 11.26
CA ASP A 481 5.88 15.93 11.89
C ASP A 481 5.81 14.54 12.54
N ARG A 482 6.23 13.50 11.82
CA ARG A 482 6.31 12.13 12.35
C ARG A 482 7.28 12.01 13.51
N THR A 483 8.45 12.63 13.41
CA THR A 483 9.46 12.61 14.48
C THR A 483 8.90 13.26 15.75
N ARG A 484 8.25 14.42 15.64
CA ARG A 484 7.58 15.09 16.77
C ARG A 484 6.47 14.23 17.38
N LEU A 485 5.68 13.55 16.55
CA LEU A 485 4.65 12.64 17.02
C LEU A 485 5.24 11.47 17.83
N VAL A 486 6.27 10.80 17.30
CA VAL A 486 6.94 9.68 17.97
C VAL A 486 7.61 10.13 19.27
N MET A 487 8.22 11.31 19.29
CA MET A 487 8.74 11.92 20.54
C MET A 487 7.62 12.13 21.55
N SER A 488 6.47 12.68 21.14
CA SER A 488 5.30 12.87 22.01
C SER A 488 4.80 11.55 22.63
N ILE A 489 4.89 10.45 21.88
CA ILE A 489 4.52 9.10 22.35
C ILE A 489 5.53 8.56 23.36
N ARG A 490 6.83 8.79 23.14
CA ARG A 490 7.92 8.30 24.01
C ARG A 490 8.03 9.08 25.30
N ASP A 491 7.99 10.40 25.20
CA ASP A 491 8.19 11.31 26.33
C ASP A 491 6.91 11.44 27.17
N GLY A 492 5.80 10.89 26.66
CA GLY A 492 4.50 10.88 27.32
C GLY A 492 4.09 12.28 27.71
N GLU A 493 4.00 13.20 26.72
CA GLU A 493 3.69 14.61 26.94
C GLU A 493 2.64 14.73 28.04
N GLY A 494 3.13 15.11 29.23
CA GLY A 494 2.30 15.39 30.36
C GLY A 494 1.33 16.48 29.95
N VAL A 495 0.12 16.37 30.46
CA VAL A 495 -0.87 17.43 30.48
C VAL A 495 -0.25 18.65 31.18
N THR A 496 0.50 19.47 30.45
CA THR A 496 0.93 20.81 30.84
C THR A 496 1.05 21.62 29.57
N GLY A 497 0.01 22.40 29.30
CA GLY A 497 -0.01 23.34 28.19
C GLY A 497 1.01 24.46 28.36
N SER A 498 1.29 25.10 27.22
CA SER A 498 1.58 26.53 27.11
C SER A 498 1.05 27.02 25.79
#